data_AF-A0A8T1GCG2-F1
#
_entry.id   AF-A0A8T1GCG2-F1
#
_cell.length_a   1.000
_cell.length_b   1.000
_cell.length_c   1.000
_cell.angle_alpha   90.00
_cell.angle_beta   90.00
_cell.angle_gamma   90.00
#
_symmetry.space_group_name_H-M   'P 1'
#
loop_
_entity.id
_entity.type
_entity.pdbx_description
1 polymer ?
#
loop_
_entity_poly.entity_id
_entity_poly.type
_entity_poly.pdbx_seq_one_letter_code
_entity_poly.pdbx_strand_id
1 'polypeptide(L)'
;MRLSAHNTSNFFRVAILYMLLEGVMSDLFLLIAQDGYSAKLQYISLGYNLSGVLILLFEMLESKKWLCEKVRLLVKRLLFSYETSLFGELLCAGVMNYYLTWVNQSSLKESRPVALVVSYYVWSLVGHGILVLGLSAFISSVRIVLSCVYILWHHRTWAVLTAPCCVDTTLGVRCKMIMLGGYSWHNNQLYYKIEALKAFGVLKMVEEDGTVYFVFRKVHPVKVPRDEFLVIGRVLGCRVEPCVERKCTGPVSLFDRNLGGTVQSGIKPHSMLDSDHVHIGPTLETKG
;
A
#
# COMPACT_ATOMS: atom_id res chain seq x y z
N MET A 1 -10.93 8.60 1.33
CA MET A 1 -9.54 8.21 1.01
C MET A 1 -8.59 9.39 0.84
N ARG A 2 -8.76 10.27 -0.17
CA ARG A 2 -7.90 11.47 -0.37
C ARG A 2 -7.89 12.45 0.82
N LEU A 3 -8.99 12.54 1.57
CA LEU A 3 -9.09 13.35 2.79
C LEU A 3 -8.18 12.84 3.92
N SER A 4 -7.94 11.52 4.01
CA SER A 4 -6.98 10.92 4.97
C SER A 4 -5.51 11.17 4.54
N ALA A 5 -5.25 12.32 3.91
CA ALA A 5 -3.94 12.68 3.41
C ALA A 5 -2.93 12.81 4.56
N HIS A 6 -1.66 12.65 4.18
CA HIS A 6 -0.47 12.64 5.01
C HIS A 6 -0.52 13.60 6.20
N ASN A 7 -0.23 13.08 7.39
CA ASN A 7 -0.14 13.83 8.66
C ASN A 7 -1.46 14.36 9.27
N THR A 8 -2.63 13.83 8.85
CA THR A 8 -3.91 14.13 9.52
C THR A 8 -3.95 13.52 10.93
N SER A 9 -4.48 14.28 11.90
CA SER A 9 -4.58 13.88 13.30
C SER A 9 -5.40 12.59 13.46
N ASN A 10 -5.12 11.81 14.51
CA ASN A 10 -5.89 10.60 14.80
C ASN A 10 -7.40 10.89 14.94
N PHE A 11 -7.75 12.07 15.45
CA PHE A 11 -9.14 12.52 15.52
C PHE A 11 -9.80 12.60 14.13
N PHE A 12 -9.11 13.18 13.15
CA PHE A 12 -9.63 13.26 11.78
C PHE A 12 -9.77 11.87 11.15
N ARG A 13 -8.84 10.95 11.42
CA ARG A 13 -8.94 9.55 10.96
C ARG A 13 -10.16 8.84 11.55
N VAL A 14 -10.46 9.07 12.82
CA VAL A 14 -11.67 8.53 13.47
C VAL A 14 -12.93 9.12 12.83
N ALA A 15 -12.96 10.41 12.51
CA ALA A 15 -14.09 11.03 11.82
C ALA A 15 -14.32 10.42 10.42
N ILE A 16 -13.25 10.18 9.63
CA ILE A 16 -13.38 9.50 8.34
C ILE A 16 -13.85 8.06 8.52
N LEU A 17 -13.31 7.34 9.51
CA LEU A 17 -13.72 5.97 9.80
C LEU A 17 -15.21 5.91 10.12
N TYR A 18 -15.71 6.85 10.94
CA TYR A 18 -17.13 6.99 11.23
C TYR A 18 -17.96 7.20 9.95
N MET A 19 -17.58 8.13 9.08
CA MET A 19 -18.28 8.35 7.81
C MET A 19 -18.26 7.12 6.89
N LEU A 20 -17.16 6.36 6.87
CA LEU A 20 -17.09 5.12 6.10
C LEU A 20 -17.99 4.02 6.68
N LEU A 21 -18.06 3.89 8.00
CA LEU A 21 -18.98 2.96 8.66
C LEU A 21 -20.43 3.35 8.37
N GLU A 22 -20.77 4.63 8.43
CA GLU A 22 -22.10 5.13 8.06
C GLU A 22 -22.44 4.85 6.57
N GLY A 23 -21.45 5.00 5.68
CA GLY A 23 -21.55 4.61 4.27
C GLY A 23 -21.81 3.12 4.08
N VAL A 24 -21.07 2.25 4.78
CA VAL A 24 -21.29 0.79 4.76
C VAL A 24 -22.71 0.43 5.20
N MET A 25 -23.20 1.08 6.26
CA MET A 25 -24.55 0.85 6.79
C MET A 25 -25.63 1.31 5.80
N SER A 26 -25.43 2.47 5.17
CA SER A 26 -26.31 3.01 4.15
C SER A 26 -26.38 2.09 2.93
N ASP A 27 -25.23 1.60 2.45
CA ASP A 27 -25.16 0.65 1.33
C ASP A 27 -25.88 -0.66 1.67
N LEU A 28 -25.70 -1.19 2.89
CA LEU A 28 -26.36 -2.41 3.34
C LEU A 28 -27.89 -2.25 3.43
N PHE A 29 -28.36 -1.11 3.95
CA PHE A 29 -29.80 -0.82 4.00
C PHE A 29 -30.39 -0.72 2.59
N LEU A 30 -29.69 -0.03 1.68
CA LEU A 30 -30.16 0.14 0.32
C LEU A 30 -30.18 -1.19 -0.46
N LEU A 31 -29.22 -2.08 -0.18
CA LEU A 31 -29.17 -3.45 -0.70
C LEU A 31 -30.35 -4.33 -0.23
N ILE A 32 -30.86 -4.08 0.97
CA ILE A 32 -32.07 -4.77 1.47
C ILE A 32 -33.33 -4.18 0.82
N ALA A 33 -33.31 -2.89 0.49
CA ALA A 33 -34.47 -2.17 -0.03
C ALA A 33 -34.62 -2.22 -1.56
N GLN A 34 -33.56 -2.56 -2.30
CA GLN A 34 -33.54 -2.51 -3.76
C GLN A 34 -33.22 -3.87 -4.40
N ASP A 35 -34.04 -4.25 -5.38
CA ASP A 35 -33.78 -5.37 -6.28
C ASP A 35 -33.35 -4.89 -7.67
N GLY A 36 -32.51 -5.69 -8.34
CA GLY A 36 -32.16 -5.47 -9.76
C GLY A 36 -30.80 -4.82 -10.01
N TYR A 37 -30.71 -3.99 -11.07
CA TYR A 37 -29.43 -3.47 -11.56
C TYR A 37 -28.76 -2.47 -10.60
N SER A 38 -29.54 -1.71 -9.83
CA SER A 38 -29.03 -0.75 -8.84
C SER A 38 -28.33 -1.42 -7.65
N ALA A 39 -28.72 -2.64 -7.29
CA ALA A 39 -28.05 -3.44 -6.26
C ALA A 39 -26.59 -3.77 -6.62
N LYS A 40 -26.29 -3.97 -7.91
CA LYS A 40 -24.90 -4.20 -8.37
C LYS A 40 -23.99 -3.00 -8.11
N LEU A 41 -24.50 -1.78 -8.33
CA LEU A 41 -23.75 -0.56 -8.04
C LEU A 41 -23.51 -0.40 -6.53
N GLN A 42 -24.47 -0.79 -5.70
CA GLN A 42 -24.31 -0.77 -4.24
C GLN A 42 -23.29 -1.77 -3.75
N TYR A 43 -23.20 -2.96 -4.34
CA TYR A 43 -22.12 -3.90 -3.98
C TYR A 43 -20.73 -3.34 -4.26
N ILE A 44 -20.58 -2.57 -5.34
CA ILE A 44 -19.32 -1.87 -5.66
C ILE A 44 -19.05 -0.78 -4.61
N SER A 45 -20.06 0.04 -4.29
CA SER A 45 -19.95 1.07 -3.24
C SER A 45 -19.57 0.47 -1.89
N LEU A 46 -20.25 -0.60 -1.49
CA LEU A 46 -20.01 -1.34 -0.25
C LEU A 46 -18.57 -1.87 -0.19
N GLY A 47 -18.10 -2.47 -1.28
CA GLY A 47 -16.72 -2.95 -1.40
C GLY A 47 -15.69 -1.83 -1.23
N TYR A 48 -15.93 -0.67 -1.85
CA TYR A 48 -15.04 0.49 -1.74
C TYR A 48 -15.03 1.09 -0.32
N ASN A 49 -16.19 1.25 0.31
CA ASN A 49 -16.32 1.74 1.68
C ASN A 49 -15.61 0.81 2.68
N LEU A 50 -15.79 -0.50 2.52
CA LEU A 50 -15.14 -1.53 3.32
C LEU A 50 -13.62 -1.54 3.15
N SER A 51 -13.14 -1.35 1.92
CA SER A 51 -11.71 -1.21 1.60
C SER A 51 -11.12 0.03 2.27
N GLY A 52 -11.88 1.13 2.31
CA GLY A 52 -11.57 2.33 3.07
C GLY A 52 -11.50 2.09 4.58
N VAL A 53 -12.39 1.27 5.14
CA VAL A 53 -12.34 0.86 6.55
C VAL A 53 -11.07 0.07 6.84
N LEU A 54 -10.77 -0.95 6.04
CA LEU A 54 -9.58 -1.80 6.22
C LEU A 54 -8.28 -0.99 6.19
N ILE A 55 -8.14 -0.08 5.22
CA ILE A 55 -6.91 0.69 5.08
C ILE A 55 -6.73 1.71 6.22
N LEU A 56 -7.81 2.35 6.69
CA LEU A 56 -7.72 3.27 7.83
C LEU A 56 -7.41 2.54 9.14
N LEU A 57 -8.03 1.37 9.36
CA LEU A 57 -7.73 0.53 10.52
C LEU A 57 -6.25 0.13 10.50
N PHE A 58 -5.73 -0.31 9.36
CA PHE A 58 -4.31 -0.64 9.23
C PHE A 58 -3.40 0.57 9.45
N GLU A 59 -3.73 1.75 8.92
CA GLU A 59 -2.96 2.98 9.14
C GLU A 59 -2.91 3.41 10.61
N MET A 60 -3.99 3.17 11.37
CA MET A 60 -4.02 3.42 12.81
C MET A 60 -3.17 2.39 13.58
N LEU A 61 -3.18 1.12 13.17
CA LEU A 61 -2.31 0.09 13.75
C LEU A 61 -0.82 0.37 13.45
N GLU A 62 -0.51 0.80 12.23
CA GLU A 62 0.85 1.17 11.82
C GLU A 62 1.34 2.41 12.57
N SER A 63 0.49 3.43 12.78
CA SER A 63 0.88 4.64 13.52
C SER A 63 1.18 4.39 15.00
N LYS A 64 0.56 3.36 15.60
CA LYS A 64 0.81 2.92 16.97
C LYS A 64 2.04 2.01 17.12
N LYS A 65 2.70 1.64 16.01
CA LYS A 65 3.85 0.71 15.97
C LYS A 65 3.58 -0.64 16.66
N TRP A 66 2.34 -1.11 16.62
CA TRP A 66 1.94 -2.37 17.27
C TRP A 66 2.35 -3.64 16.51
N LEU A 67 2.71 -3.51 15.23
CA LEU A 67 3.08 -4.64 14.38
C LEU A 67 4.60 -4.72 14.20
N CYS A 68 5.16 -5.91 14.36
CA CYS A 68 6.53 -6.19 13.94
C CYS A 68 6.69 -5.95 12.43
N GLU A 69 7.88 -5.53 12.00
CA GLU A 69 8.11 -5.12 10.60
C GLU A 69 7.76 -6.22 9.59
N LYS A 70 8.13 -7.47 9.85
CA LYS A 70 7.80 -8.60 8.97
C LYS A 70 6.29 -8.79 8.79
N VAL A 71 5.53 -8.72 9.88
CA VAL A 71 4.06 -8.86 9.86
C VAL A 71 3.44 -7.67 9.15
N ARG A 72 3.93 -6.45 9.43
CA ARG A 72 3.50 -5.23 8.76
C ARG A 72 3.68 -5.32 7.25
N LEU A 73 4.84 -5.76 6.78
CA LEU A 73 5.12 -5.94 5.34
C LEU A 73 4.25 -7.04 4.73
N LEU A 74 4.12 -8.18 5.40
CA LEU A 74 3.28 -9.30 4.97
C LEU A 74 1.83 -8.85 4.76
N VAL A 75 1.24 -8.21 5.76
CA VAL A 75 -0.14 -7.70 5.71
C VAL A 75 -0.27 -6.64 4.62
N LYS A 76 0.68 -5.70 4.53
CA LYS A 76 0.66 -4.64 3.51
C LYS A 76 0.68 -5.20 2.09
N ARG A 77 1.51 -6.21 1.84
CA ARG A 77 1.65 -6.81 0.50
C ARG A 77 0.52 -7.77 0.14
N LEU A 78 -0.10 -8.44 1.12
CA LEU A 78 -1.24 -9.35 0.87
C LEU A 78 -2.59 -8.64 0.77
N LEU A 79 -2.83 -7.59 1.57
CA LEU A 79 -4.15 -6.94 1.64
C LEU A 79 -4.21 -5.59 0.91
N PHE A 80 -3.07 -4.89 0.81
CA PHE A 80 -3.02 -3.51 0.34
C PHE A 80 -2.16 -3.37 -0.91
N SER A 81 -2.37 -4.26 -1.89
CA SER A 81 -1.83 -4.08 -3.25
C SER A 81 -2.87 -3.49 -4.19
N TYR A 82 -2.47 -2.60 -5.10
CA TYR A 82 -3.38 -2.00 -6.08
C TYR A 82 -4.04 -3.05 -6.96
N GLU A 83 -3.27 -4.03 -7.43
CA GLU A 83 -3.74 -5.08 -8.32
C GLU A 83 -4.82 -5.92 -7.61
N THR A 84 -4.52 -6.41 -6.42
CA THR A 84 -5.43 -7.34 -5.73
C THR A 84 -6.59 -6.63 -5.05
N SER A 85 -6.47 -5.34 -4.72
CA SER A 85 -7.58 -4.51 -4.27
C SER A 85 -8.61 -4.31 -5.38
N LEU A 86 -8.17 -3.94 -6.59
CA LEU A 86 -9.07 -3.70 -7.72
C LEU A 86 -9.82 -4.98 -8.12
N PHE A 87 -9.08 -6.08 -8.33
CA PHE A 87 -9.70 -7.36 -8.66
C PHE A 87 -10.52 -7.92 -7.50
N GLY A 88 -10.06 -7.74 -6.26
CA GLY A 88 -10.75 -8.17 -5.06
C GLY A 88 -12.09 -7.46 -4.89
N GLU A 89 -12.16 -6.15 -5.13
CA GLU A 89 -13.40 -5.36 -5.08
C GLU A 89 -14.39 -5.79 -6.18
N LEU A 90 -13.91 -6.01 -7.40
CA LEU A 90 -14.75 -6.48 -8.52
C LEU A 90 -15.32 -7.88 -8.25
N LEU A 91 -14.46 -8.80 -7.80
CA LEU A 91 -14.86 -10.18 -7.48
C LEU A 91 -15.80 -10.19 -6.27
N CYS A 92 -15.51 -9.38 -5.25
CA CYS A 92 -16.41 -9.22 -4.12
C CYS A 92 -17.76 -8.69 -4.59
N ALA A 93 -17.83 -7.67 -5.44
CA ALA A 93 -19.12 -7.16 -5.92
C ALA A 93 -19.96 -8.22 -6.66
N GLY A 94 -19.32 -9.14 -7.38
CA GLY A 94 -20.00 -10.28 -8.03
C GLY A 94 -20.47 -11.37 -7.06
N VAL A 95 -19.70 -11.65 -6.00
CA VAL A 95 -19.95 -12.75 -5.06
C VAL A 95 -20.72 -12.30 -3.80
N MET A 96 -20.76 -10.99 -3.51
CA MET A 96 -21.31 -10.42 -2.27
C MET A 96 -22.77 -10.80 -2.06
N ASN A 97 -23.55 -10.87 -3.14
CA ASN A 97 -24.95 -11.28 -3.09
C ASN A 97 -25.11 -12.70 -2.50
N TYR A 98 -24.27 -13.63 -2.95
CA TYR A 98 -24.30 -15.01 -2.45
C TYR A 98 -23.91 -15.08 -0.97
N TYR A 99 -22.89 -14.32 -0.58
CA TYR A 99 -22.46 -14.22 0.81
C TYR A 99 -23.57 -13.64 1.71
N LEU A 100 -24.19 -12.52 1.33
CA LEU A 100 -25.26 -11.91 2.12
C LEU A 100 -26.50 -12.80 2.19
N THR A 101 -26.84 -13.50 1.11
CA THR A 101 -27.94 -14.47 1.12
C THR A 101 -27.66 -15.59 2.11
N TRP A 102 -26.44 -16.14 2.09
CA TRP A 102 -26.01 -17.16 3.04
C TRP A 102 -26.03 -16.65 4.50
N VAL A 103 -25.50 -15.46 4.76
CA VAL A 103 -25.53 -14.86 6.11
C VAL A 103 -26.97 -14.59 6.57
N ASN A 104 -27.85 -14.11 5.70
CA ASN A 104 -29.27 -13.86 6.01
C ASN A 104 -30.05 -15.17 6.26
N GLN A 105 -29.60 -16.29 5.70
CA GLN A 105 -30.16 -17.62 5.97
C GLN A 105 -29.56 -18.28 7.22
N SER A 106 -28.42 -17.79 7.71
CA SER A 106 -27.78 -18.29 8.92
C SER A 106 -28.57 -17.95 10.20
N SER A 107 -28.28 -18.68 11.28
CA SER A 107 -28.94 -18.65 12.60
C SER A 107 -29.00 -17.27 13.31
N LEU A 108 -28.47 -16.20 12.72
CA LEU A 108 -28.58 -14.83 13.24
C LEU A 108 -30.06 -14.41 13.46
N LYS A 109 -31.00 -15.00 12.71
CA LYS A 109 -32.45 -14.79 12.87
C LYS A 109 -33.04 -15.34 14.17
N GLU A 110 -32.42 -16.34 14.79
CA GLU A 110 -32.92 -16.97 16.03
C GLU A 110 -32.57 -16.18 17.29
N SER A 111 -31.94 -15.01 17.17
CA SER A 111 -31.48 -14.22 18.31
C SER A 111 -32.54 -13.29 18.94
N ARG A 112 -33.79 -13.38 18.47
CA ARG A 112 -34.95 -12.64 18.99
C ARG A 112 -35.18 -12.73 20.51
N PRO A 113 -35.05 -13.90 21.18
CA PRO A 113 -35.21 -13.98 22.63
C PRO A 113 -34.06 -13.32 23.39
N VAL A 114 -32.86 -13.26 22.81
CA VAL A 114 -31.68 -12.61 23.43
C VAL A 114 -31.77 -11.08 23.30
N ALA A 115 -32.32 -10.58 22.19
CA ALA A 115 -32.55 -9.15 21.97
C ALA A 115 -33.52 -8.53 22.98
N LEU A 116 -34.52 -9.30 23.42
CA LEU A 116 -35.49 -8.88 24.44
C LEU A 116 -34.86 -8.72 25.84
N VAL A 117 -33.78 -9.45 26.13
CA VAL A 117 -33.11 -9.47 27.44
C VAL A 117 -32.08 -8.34 27.59
N VAL A 118 -31.39 -7.95 26.51
CA VAL A 118 -30.24 -7.02 26.58
C VAL A 118 -30.58 -5.60 26.10
N SER A 119 -31.65 -5.43 25.30
CA SER A 119 -32.07 -4.23 24.55
C SER A 119 -31.86 -4.37 23.04
N TYR A 120 -32.90 -4.05 22.27
CA TYR A 120 -32.90 -4.08 20.80
C TYR A 120 -31.79 -3.21 20.19
N TYR A 121 -31.43 -2.08 20.81
CA TYR A 121 -30.38 -1.20 20.29
C TYR A 121 -28.99 -1.82 20.39
N VAL A 122 -28.68 -2.43 21.54
CA VAL A 122 -27.38 -3.09 21.76
C VAL A 122 -27.26 -4.32 20.87
N TRP A 123 -28.32 -5.12 20.77
CA TRP A 123 -28.32 -6.31 19.93
C TRP A 123 -28.24 -6.00 18.44
N SER A 124 -28.90 -4.92 18.00
CA SER A 124 -28.76 -4.39 16.64
C SER A 124 -27.33 -3.95 16.34
N LEU A 125 -26.68 -3.22 17.26
CA LEU A 125 -25.27 -2.81 17.10
C LEU A 125 -24.33 -4.02 16.99
N VAL A 126 -24.52 -5.05 17.81
CA VAL A 126 -23.75 -6.29 17.75
C VAL A 126 -23.97 -7.01 16.41
N GLY A 127 -25.22 -7.10 15.95
CA GLY A 127 -25.56 -7.69 14.66
C GLY A 127 -24.86 -6.99 13.49
N HIS A 128 -24.91 -5.66 13.44
CA HIS A 128 -24.21 -4.88 12.42
C HIS A 128 -22.69 -5.02 12.54
N GLY A 129 -22.15 -5.07 13.75
CA GLY A 129 -20.73 -5.34 13.98
C GLY A 129 -20.29 -6.68 13.37
N ILE A 130 -21.06 -7.74 13.60
CA ILE A 130 -20.79 -9.06 13.02
C ILE A 130 -20.85 -9.02 11.50
N LEU A 131 -21.84 -8.32 10.91
CA LEU A 131 -21.96 -8.18 9.46
C LEU A 131 -20.76 -7.43 8.86
N VAL A 132 -20.39 -6.27 9.41
CA VAL A 132 -19.25 -5.48 8.92
C VAL A 132 -17.94 -6.25 9.08
N LEU A 133 -17.73 -6.94 10.20
CA LEU A 133 -16.54 -7.78 10.41
C LEU A 133 -16.50 -8.97 9.46
N GLY A 134 -17.64 -9.65 9.25
CA GLY A 134 -17.74 -10.77 8.33
C GLY A 134 -17.46 -10.36 6.89
N LEU A 135 -18.06 -9.26 6.44
CA LEU A 135 -17.77 -8.68 5.12
C LEU A 135 -16.29 -8.28 5.00
N SER A 136 -15.74 -7.63 6.02
CA SER A 136 -14.32 -7.24 6.07
C SER A 136 -13.39 -8.46 5.97
N ALA A 137 -13.73 -9.56 6.65
CA ALA A 137 -12.99 -10.81 6.59
C ALA A 137 -13.10 -11.46 5.20
N PHE A 138 -14.30 -11.44 4.60
CA PHE A 138 -14.52 -11.97 3.26
C PHE A 138 -13.66 -11.25 2.21
N ILE A 139 -13.74 -9.91 2.12
CA ILE A 139 -12.92 -9.14 1.17
C ILE A 139 -11.42 -9.34 1.42
N SER A 140 -11.02 -9.43 2.69
CA SER A 140 -9.62 -9.68 3.06
C SER A 140 -9.16 -11.06 2.56
N SER A 141 -10.00 -12.09 2.71
CA SER A 141 -9.69 -13.45 2.25
C SER A 141 -9.49 -13.50 0.73
N VAL A 142 -10.37 -12.85 -0.04
CA VAL A 142 -10.25 -12.77 -1.51
C VAL A 142 -8.94 -12.09 -1.90
N ARG A 143 -8.59 -10.96 -1.27
CA ARG A 143 -7.34 -10.24 -1.54
C ARG A 143 -6.10 -11.07 -1.22
N ILE A 144 -6.12 -11.81 -0.11
CA ILE A 144 -5.02 -12.71 0.28
C ILE A 144 -4.84 -13.78 -0.80
N VAL A 145 -5.91 -14.47 -1.19
CA VAL A 145 -5.86 -15.53 -2.21
C VAL A 145 -5.32 -14.99 -3.53
N LEU A 146 -5.86 -13.87 -4.01
CA LEU A 146 -5.40 -13.24 -5.25
C LEU A 146 -3.92 -12.84 -5.17
N SER A 147 -3.48 -12.27 -4.05
CA SER A 147 -2.08 -11.86 -3.87
C SER A 147 -1.14 -13.06 -3.82
N CYS A 148 -1.55 -14.13 -3.15
CA CYS A 148 -0.81 -15.40 -3.12
C CYS A 148 -0.66 -16.00 -4.52
N VAL A 149 -1.76 -16.09 -5.27
CA VAL A 149 -1.75 -16.58 -6.67
C VAL A 149 -0.85 -15.70 -7.54
N TYR A 150 -0.96 -14.38 -7.41
CA TYR A 150 -0.15 -13.42 -8.17
C TYR A 150 1.35 -13.60 -7.92
N ILE A 151 1.76 -13.72 -6.65
CA ILE A 151 3.16 -13.88 -6.26
C ILE A 151 3.71 -15.22 -6.75
N LEU A 152 2.92 -16.29 -6.62
CA LEU A 152 3.30 -17.61 -7.09
C LEU A 152 3.52 -17.60 -8.62
N TRP A 153 2.64 -16.93 -9.37
CA TRP A 153 2.71 -16.85 -10.82
C TRP A 153 3.88 -15.99 -11.31
N HIS A 154 4.05 -14.79 -10.75
CA HIS A 154 4.98 -13.78 -11.29
C HIS A 154 6.37 -13.83 -10.65
N HIS A 155 6.44 -13.98 -9.32
CA HIS A 155 7.70 -13.88 -8.58
C HIS A 155 8.29 -15.26 -8.24
N ARG A 156 7.45 -16.30 -8.19
CA ARG A 156 7.82 -17.69 -7.83
C ARG A 156 8.52 -17.82 -6.46
N THR A 157 8.47 -16.78 -5.63
CA THR A 157 9.07 -16.77 -4.30
C THR A 157 8.20 -16.00 -3.31
N TRP A 158 7.95 -16.63 -2.18
CA TRP A 158 7.21 -16.03 -1.07
C TRP A 158 8.03 -14.99 -0.30
N ALA A 159 9.36 -14.95 -0.52
CA ALA A 159 10.24 -13.99 0.13
C ALA A 159 9.86 -12.53 -0.18
N VAL A 160 9.23 -12.29 -1.34
CA VAL A 160 8.68 -10.98 -1.73
C VAL A 160 7.66 -10.47 -0.71
N LEU A 161 6.99 -11.31 0.08
CA LEU A 161 6.02 -10.84 1.08
C LEU A 161 6.68 -10.22 2.32
N THR A 162 7.86 -10.69 2.70
CA THR A 162 8.49 -10.31 3.96
C THR A 162 9.82 -9.58 3.80
N ALA A 163 10.41 -9.59 2.60
CA ALA A 163 11.71 -8.95 2.36
C ALA A 163 11.63 -7.42 2.53
N PRO A 164 12.52 -6.80 3.33
CA PRO A 164 12.53 -5.36 3.46
C PRO A 164 13.00 -4.69 2.16
N CYS A 165 12.46 -3.50 1.88
CA CYS A 165 12.85 -2.67 0.74
C CYS A 165 13.02 -1.23 1.24
N CYS A 166 14.18 -0.62 0.98
CA CYS A 166 14.47 0.73 1.46
C CYS A 166 13.47 1.77 0.93
N VAL A 167 12.92 1.57 -0.28
CA VAL A 167 11.87 2.43 -0.85
C VAL A 167 10.57 2.34 -0.06
N ASP A 168 10.15 1.14 0.37
CA ASP A 168 8.98 0.97 1.23
C ASP A 168 9.18 1.68 2.58
N THR A 169 10.39 1.61 3.13
CA THR A 169 10.75 2.30 4.37
C THR A 169 10.73 3.82 4.21
N THR A 170 11.31 4.35 3.12
CA THR A 170 11.33 5.79 2.85
C THR A 170 9.95 6.34 2.55
N LEU A 171 9.13 5.63 1.76
CA LEU A 171 7.74 6.01 1.53
C LEU A 171 6.93 5.93 2.83
N GLY A 172 7.08 4.85 3.59
CA GLY A 172 6.40 4.64 4.87
C GLY A 172 4.88 4.79 4.74
N VAL A 173 4.29 5.62 5.61
CA VAL A 173 2.86 5.93 5.62
C VAL A 173 2.40 6.85 4.47
N ARG A 174 3.33 7.40 3.67
CA ARG A 174 2.99 8.25 2.50
C ARG A 174 2.37 7.42 1.38
N CYS A 175 2.74 6.15 1.29
CA CYS A 175 2.22 5.21 0.32
C CYS A 175 1.30 4.21 1.02
N LYS A 176 -0.01 4.40 0.83
CA LYS A 176 -1.05 3.60 1.51
C LYS A 176 -1.17 2.20 0.93
N MET A 177 -0.94 2.06 -0.38
CA MET A 177 -1.03 0.81 -1.12
C MET A 177 0.24 0.58 -1.94
N ILE A 178 0.67 -0.66 -2.02
CA ILE A 178 1.85 -1.08 -2.78
C ILE A 178 1.44 -1.64 -4.15
N MET A 179 2.41 -1.86 -5.04
CA MET A 179 2.18 -2.42 -6.37
C MET A 179 3.01 -3.70 -6.51
N LEU A 180 2.37 -4.87 -6.41
CA LEU A 180 3.05 -6.17 -6.39
C LEU A 180 3.79 -6.45 -7.71
N GLY A 181 3.20 -6.10 -8.85
CA GLY A 181 3.82 -6.19 -10.18
C GLY A 181 4.92 -5.16 -10.41
N GLY A 182 4.94 -4.13 -9.55
CA GLY A 182 5.96 -3.09 -9.52
C GLY A 182 7.28 -3.55 -8.92
N TYR A 183 7.31 -4.69 -8.23
CA TYR A 183 8.55 -5.24 -7.70
C TYR A 183 9.37 -6.00 -8.74
N SER A 184 10.68 -6.02 -8.51
CA SER A 184 11.67 -6.85 -9.19
C SER A 184 12.50 -7.55 -8.13
N TRP A 185 12.57 -8.87 -8.20
CA TRP A 185 13.39 -9.69 -7.31
C TRP A 185 14.75 -9.97 -7.94
N HIS A 186 15.84 -9.52 -7.30
CA HIS A 186 17.19 -9.74 -7.80
C HIS A 186 18.18 -9.86 -6.64
N ASN A 187 19.14 -10.81 -6.73
CA ASN A 187 20.17 -11.05 -5.70
C ASN A 187 19.60 -11.16 -4.27
N ASN A 188 18.49 -11.88 -4.11
CA ASN A 188 17.79 -12.06 -2.84
C ASN A 188 17.32 -10.74 -2.17
N GLN A 189 17.15 -9.69 -2.99
CA GLN A 189 16.74 -8.36 -2.57
C GLN A 189 15.57 -7.86 -3.44
N LEU A 190 14.73 -7.01 -2.83
CA LEU A 190 13.53 -6.49 -3.44
C LEU A 190 13.75 -5.07 -3.95
N TYR A 191 13.50 -4.84 -5.23
CA TYR A 191 13.60 -3.54 -5.88
C TYR A 191 12.25 -3.14 -6.47
N TYR A 192 12.00 -1.84 -6.58
CA TYR A 192 10.92 -1.30 -7.40
C TYR A 192 11.43 -1.02 -8.81
N LYS A 193 10.61 -1.41 -9.79
CA LYS A 193 10.78 -1.04 -11.18
C LYS A 193 10.54 0.44 -11.39
N ILE A 194 11.17 1.00 -12.42
CA ILE A 194 11.03 2.41 -12.79
C ILE A 194 9.55 2.80 -13.00
N GLU A 195 8.77 1.94 -13.65
CA GLU A 195 7.34 2.20 -13.93
C GLU A 195 6.53 2.32 -12.65
N ALA A 196 6.87 1.52 -11.62
CA ALA A 196 6.23 1.58 -10.32
C ALA A 196 6.55 2.89 -9.59
N LEU A 197 7.82 3.31 -9.62
CA LEU A 197 8.23 4.59 -9.04
C LEU A 197 7.49 5.76 -9.71
N LYS A 198 7.37 5.72 -11.05
CA LYS A 198 6.59 6.72 -11.80
C LYS A 198 5.11 6.71 -11.39
N ALA A 199 4.49 5.54 -11.28
CA ALA A 199 3.10 5.39 -10.88
C ALA A 199 2.82 5.93 -9.46
N PHE A 200 3.79 5.81 -8.55
CA PHE A 200 3.71 6.40 -7.21
C PHE A 200 3.97 7.90 -7.16
N GLY A 201 4.30 8.54 -8.29
CA GLY A 201 4.68 9.95 -8.33
C GLY A 201 6.02 10.23 -7.63
N VAL A 202 6.91 9.23 -7.63
CA VAL A 202 8.28 9.34 -7.12
C VAL A 202 9.17 9.90 -8.21
N LEU A 203 9.95 10.91 -7.85
CA LEU A 203 10.83 11.65 -8.74
C LEU A 203 12.24 11.76 -8.16
N LYS A 204 13.18 12.11 -9.03
CA LYS A 204 14.59 12.34 -8.73
C LYS A 204 14.87 13.84 -8.72
N MET A 205 15.50 14.34 -7.68
CA MET A 205 16.11 15.68 -7.68
C MET A 205 17.63 15.55 -7.63
N VAL A 206 18.33 16.42 -8.35
CA VAL A 206 19.80 16.51 -8.30
C VAL A 206 20.18 17.89 -7.81
N GLU A 207 21.01 17.95 -6.78
CA GLU A 207 21.60 19.21 -6.31
C GLU A 207 22.86 19.57 -7.10
N GLU A 208 23.31 20.82 -6.93
CA GLU A 208 24.51 21.34 -7.60
C GLU A 208 25.79 20.53 -7.29
N ASP A 209 25.83 19.90 -6.12
CA ASP A 209 26.91 19.00 -5.68
C ASP A 209 26.85 17.60 -6.34
N GLY A 210 25.86 17.35 -7.20
CA GLY A 210 25.62 16.05 -7.83
C GLY A 210 24.90 15.05 -6.92
N THR A 211 24.55 15.41 -5.68
CA THR A 211 23.81 14.51 -4.78
C THR A 211 22.39 14.29 -5.31
N VAL A 212 21.99 13.02 -5.33
CA VAL A 212 20.68 12.59 -5.82
C VAL A 212 19.71 12.39 -4.64
N TYR A 213 18.52 12.95 -4.77
CA TYR A 213 17.46 12.87 -3.78
C TYR A 213 16.19 12.21 -4.31
N PHE A 214 15.52 11.52 -3.40
CA PHE A 214 14.25 10.86 -3.59
C PHE A 214 13.12 11.83 -3.23
N VAL A 215 12.36 12.22 -4.25
CA VAL A 215 11.32 13.23 -4.16
C VAL A 215 9.95 12.58 -4.28
N PHE A 216 9.02 13.04 -3.45
CA PHE A 216 7.64 12.58 -3.45
C PHE A 216 6.70 13.77 -3.61
N ARG A 217 5.71 13.63 -4.50
CA ARG A 217 4.70 14.66 -4.71
C ARG A 217 3.65 14.61 -3.59
N LYS A 218 3.56 15.66 -2.78
CA LYS A 218 2.53 15.74 -1.73
C LYS A 218 1.20 16.22 -2.31
N VAL A 219 0.16 15.42 -2.12
CA VAL A 219 -1.22 15.79 -2.50
C VAL A 219 -1.94 16.33 -1.27
N HIS A 220 -2.46 17.55 -1.37
CA HIS A 220 -3.26 18.18 -0.32
C HIS A 220 -4.76 17.93 -0.56
N PRO A 221 -5.54 17.64 0.49
CA PRO A 221 -6.95 17.28 0.33
C PRO A 221 -7.86 18.46 -0.05
N VAL A 222 -7.49 19.68 0.36
CA VAL A 222 -8.35 20.88 0.24
C VAL A 222 -7.66 22.02 -0.53
N LYS A 223 -6.35 21.91 -0.81
CA LYS A 223 -5.62 22.91 -1.59
C LYS A 223 -5.43 22.39 -3.02
N VAL A 224 -5.59 23.28 -4.00
CA VAL A 224 -5.17 23.03 -5.40
C VAL A 224 -3.74 22.48 -5.37
N PRO A 225 -3.41 21.42 -6.13
CA PRO A 225 -2.06 20.88 -6.19
C PRO A 225 -1.10 21.95 -6.71
N ARG A 226 -0.53 22.74 -5.79
CA ARG A 226 0.71 23.46 -6.06
C ARG A 226 1.80 22.39 -6.06
N ASP A 227 2.81 22.52 -6.92
CA ASP A 227 3.88 21.55 -7.11
C ASP A 227 4.78 21.43 -5.86
N GLU A 228 4.21 20.94 -4.78
CA GLU A 228 4.83 20.72 -3.49
C GLU A 228 5.53 19.36 -3.53
N PHE A 229 6.68 19.38 -4.18
CA PHE A 229 7.65 18.30 -4.16
C PHE A 229 8.41 18.31 -2.83
N LEU A 230 8.40 17.17 -2.15
CA LEU A 230 9.13 16.97 -0.90
C LEU A 230 10.27 16.00 -1.12
N VAL A 231 11.46 16.40 -0.73
CA VAL A 231 12.60 15.51 -0.58
C VAL A 231 12.38 14.69 0.69
N ILE A 232 12.34 13.36 0.55
CA ILE A 232 12.09 12.43 1.66
C ILE A 232 13.20 11.39 1.85
N GLY A 233 14.17 11.33 0.94
CA GLY A 233 15.34 10.50 1.09
C GLY A 233 16.51 10.90 0.20
N ARG A 234 17.69 10.40 0.53
CA ARG A 234 18.91 10.47 -0.29
C ARG A 234 19.08 9.17 -1.07
N VAL A 235 19.53 9.26 -2.32
CA VAL A 235 19.77 8.08 -3.16
C VAL A 235 21.27 7.80 -3.24
N LEU A 236 21.66 6.57 -2.91
CA LEU A 236 23.03 6.08 -3.00
C LEU A 236 23.04 4.83 -3.89
N GLY A 237 23.49 4.98 -5.14
CA GLY A 237 23.44 3.90 -6.14
C GLY A 237 22.00 3.52 -6.49
N CYS A 238 21.55 2.35 -6.01
CA CYS A 238 20.17 1.86 -6.12
C CYS A 238 19.40 1.93 -4.79
N ARG A 239 20.02 2.37 -3.71
CA ARG A 239 19.40 2.42 -2.37
C ARG A 239 18.86 3.81 -2.07
N VAL A 240 17.89 3.87 -1.17
CA VAL A 240 17.27 5.10 -0.70
C VAL A 240 17.33 5.14 0.81
N GLU A 241 17.93 6.19 1.36
CA GLU A 241 18.01 6.42 2.79
C GLU A 241 17.05 7.54 3.18
N PRO A 242 16.16 7.34 4.17
CA PRO A 242 15.30 8.41 4.67
C PRO A 242 16.12 9.61 5.14
N CYS A 243 15.67 10.82 4.82
CA CYS A 243 16.30 12.06 5.29
C CYS A 243 15.28 12.98 5.96
N VAL A 244 15.77 14.08 6.55
CA VAL A 244 14.90 15.15 7.05
C VAL A 244 14.09 15.71 5.87
N GLU A 245 12.77 15.78 6.04
CA GLU A 245 11.88 16.28 5.00
C GLU A 245 12.19 17.75 4.70
N ARG A 246 12.34 18.07 3.42
CA ARG A 246 12.54 19.46 2.98
C ARG A 246 11.90 19.71 1.63
N LYS A 247 11.70 20.99 1.30
CA LYS A 247 11.20 21.40 -0.01
C LYS A 247 12.23 21.08 -1.09
N CYS A 248 11.72 20.71 -2.26
CA CYS A 248 12.52 20.57 -3.47
C CYS A 248 13.08 21.93 -3.90
N THR A 249 14.39 22.03 -4.07
CA THR A 249 15.09 23.24 -4.51
C THR A 249 15.80 23.08 -5.85
N GLY A 250 16.03 21.84 -6.29
CA GLY A 250 16.72 21.51 -7.54
C GLY A 250 15.79 21.06 -8.66
N PRO A 251 16.33 20.87 -9.88
CA PRO A 251 15.60 20.33 -11.01
C PRO A 251 15.13 18.90 -10.72
N VAL A 252 13.90 18.61 -11.15
CA VAL A 252 13.24 17.33 -10.92
C VAL A 252 13.13 16.55 -12.24
N SER A 253 13.45 15.26 -12.19
CA SER A 253 13.40 14.33 -13.32
C SER A 253 12.89 12.96 -12.88
N LEU A 254 12.69 12.04 -13.82
CA LEU A 254 12.29 10.66 -13.52
C LEU A 254 13.54 9.82 -13.22
N PHE A 255 13.36 8.77 -12.43
CA PHE A 255 14.41 7.77 -12.25
C PHE A 255 14.62 6.95 -13.54
N ASP A 256 15.88 6.61 -13.78
CA ASP A 256 16.39 5.83 -14.91
C ASP A 256 16.76 4.39 -14.52
N ARG A 257 16.60 4.05 -13.24
CA ARG A 257 17.02 2.78 -12.65
C ARG A 257 16.04 2.27 -11.61
N ASN A 258 16.11 0.97 -11.33
CA ASN A 258 15.36 0.35 -10.25
C ASN A 258 15.97 0.74 -8.89
N LEU A 259 15.11 0.97 -7.89
CA LEU A 259 15.54 1.36 -6.54
C LEU A 259 15.03 0.36 -5.49
N GLY A 260 15.86 0.04 -4.49
CA GLY A 260 15.48 -0.88 -3.43
C GLY A 260 16.66 -1.59 -2.77
N GLY A 261 16.39 -2.80 -2.28
CA GLY A 261 17.28 -3.58 -1.44
C GLY A 261 17.23 -3.16 0.03
N THR A 262 18.04 -3.81 0.85
CA THR A 262 18.13 -3.54 2.28
C THR A 262 19.04 -2.35 2.58
N VAL A 263 18.72 -1.54 3.59
CA VAL A 263 19.68 -0.53 4.08
C VAL A 263 20.70 -1.31 4.90
N GLN A 264 21.92 -1.50 4.38
CA GLN A 264 22.99 -2.10 5.18
C GLN A 264 23.38 -1.11 6.27
N SER A 265 23.13 -1.45 7.54
CA SER A 265 23.80 -0.77 8.66
C SER A 265 25.29 -1.09 8.58
N GLY A 266 26.05 -0.17 8.00
CA GLY A 266 27.52 -0.17 8.02
C GLY A 266 28.17 -1.17 7.07
N ILE A 267 28.52 -0.72 5.87
CA ILE A 267 29.66 -1.26 5.14
C ILE A 267 30.67 -0.14 4.94
N LYS A 268 31.83 -0.29 5.59
CA LYS A 268 33.08 0.40 5.27
C LYS A 268 33.36 0.26 3.77
N PRO A 269 33.92 1.27 3.10
CA PRO A 269 34.20 1.18 1.67
C PRO A 269 35.14 0.01 1.41
N HIS A 270 34.61 -1.09 0.86
CA HIS A 270 35.45 -2.06 0.19
C HIS A 270 35.82 -1.46 -1.14
N SER A 271 37.09 -1.11 -1.24
CA SER A 271 37.84 -0.81 -2.45
C SER A 271 37.37 -1.68 -3.61
N MET A 272 36.69 -1.06 -4.57
CA MET A 272 36.65 -1.58 -5.94
C MET A 272 37.90 -1.00 -6.62
N LEU A 273 39.03 -1.65 -6.35
CA LEU A 273 40.27 -1.46 -7.08
C LEU A 273 40.40 -2.66 -8.03
N ASP A 274 40.44 -2.30 -9.31
CA ASP A 274 41.21 -2.89 -10.38
C ASP A 274 40.66 -4.11 -11.14
N SER A 275 40.28 -3.87 -12.39
CA SER A 275 41.02 -4.41 -13.55
C SER A 275 40.46 -3.79 -14.83
N ASP A 276 41.00 -2.63 -15.22
CA ASP A 276 41.02 -2.22 -16.63
C ASP A 276 42.43 -2.51 -17.15
N HIS A 277 42.60 -3.69 -17.75
CA HIS A 277 43.78 -4.01 -18.54
C HIS A 277 43.79 -3.17 -19.82
N VAL A 278 44.53 -2.07 -19.78
CA VAL A 278 45.01 -1.34 -20.95
C VAL A 278 46.13 -2.13 -21.60
N HIS A 279 45.88 -2.72 -22.78
CA HIS A 279 46.94 -3.16 -23.70
C HIS A 279 47.37 -1.98 -24.56
N ILE A 280 48.50 -1.35 -24.22
CA ILE A 280 49.25 -0.49 -25.13
C ILE A 280 50.52 -1.26 -25.51
N GLY A 281 50.68 -1.53 -26.81
CA GLY A 281 51.84 -2.21 -27.39
C GLY A 281 53.11 -1.36 -27.35
N PRO A 282 54.29 -1.97 -27.55
CA PRO A 282 55.57 -1.37 -27.21
C PRO A 282 56.04 -0.32 -28.24
N THR A 283 56.42 0.84 -27.72
CA THR A 283 57.26 1.84 -28.38
C THR A 283 58.71 1.36 -28.41
N LEU A 284 59.28 1.27 -29.61
CA LEU A 284 60.70 1.07 -29.85
C LEU A 284 61.47 2.36 -29.52
N GLU A 285 62.38 2.28 -28.56
CA GLU A 285 63.42 3.29 -28.31
C GLU A 285 64.53 3.19 -29.38
N THR A 286 64.82 4.31 -30.00
CA THR A 286 66.05 4.61 -30.73
C THR A 286 67.22 4.82 -29.77
N LYS A 287 68.35 4.13 -30.01
CA LYS A 287 69.69 4.53 -29.58
C LYS A 287 70.65 4.38 -30.77
N GLY A 288 71.39 5.45 -31.08
CA GLY A 288 72.42 5.50 -32.12
C GLY A 288 72.32 6.75 -32.96
#